data_AF-A0A525D9W1-F1
#
_entry.id   AF-A0A525D9W1-F1
#
_cell.length_a   1.000
_cell.length_b   1.000
_cell.length_c   1.000
_cell.angle_alpha   90.00
_cell.angle_beta   90.00
_cell.angle_gamma   90.00
#
_symmetry.space_group_name_H-M   'P 1'
#
loop_
_entity.id
_entity.type
_entity.pdbx_description
1 polymer ?
#
loop_
_entity_poly.entity_id
_entity_poly.type
_entity_poly.pdbx_seq_one_letter_code
_entity_poly.pdbx_strand_id
1 'polypeptide(L)'
;MLVRWCQLALICSDLDLSNEDIVRIYGKRWDIEVFFKMVKQHLKLAKEIQCRDYDALVAHTTIVFMRYMFLAYQNQIETDDRTFGELFYACCQEVSDISFEVLN
;
A
#
# COMPACT_ATOMS: atom_id res chain seq x y z
N MET A 1 -22.38 9.52 -1.42
CA MET A 1 -22.56 10.42 -0.25
C MET A 1 -21.31 11.29 -0.12
N LEU A 2 -21.42 12.62 0.08
CA LEU A 2 -20.28 13.56 0.07
C LEU A 2 -19.84 13.88 1.50
N VAL A 3 -18.70 13.34 1.92
CA VAL A 3 -18.01 13.71 3.17
C VAL A 3 -16.91 14.71 2.84
N ARG A 4 -16.86 15.83 3.56
CA ARG A 4 -16.03 17.00 3.21
C ARG A 4 -14.91 17.21 4.22
N TRP A 5 -13.70 16.72 3.91
CA TRP A 5 -12.45 17.06 4.59
C TRP A 5 -11.72 18.14 3.76
N CYS A 6 -11.96 19.41 4.11
CA CYS A 6 -11.54 20.72 3.56
C CYS A 6 -11.16 20.96 2.07
N GLN A 7 -10.76 19.97 1.27
CA GLN A 7 -10.59 20.06 -0.19
C GLN A 7 -10.64 18.71 -0.93
N LEU A 8 -10.95 17.61 -0.24
CA LEU A 8 -11.04 16.28 -0.83
C LEU A 8 -12.51 15.80 -0.86
N ALA A 9 -12.98 15.39 -2.03
CA ALA A 9 -14.28 14.73 -2.21
C ALA A 9 -14.03 13.23 -2.41
N LEU A 10 -14.61 12.41 -1.52
CA LEU A 10 -14.56 10.96 -1.62
C LEU A 10 -15.84 10.45 -2.28
N ILE A 11 -15.69 9.56 -3.26
CA ILE A 11 -16.79 8.86 -3.92
C ILE A 11 -16.64 7.38 -3.58
N CYS A 12 -17.70 6.78 -3.07
CA CYS A 12 -17.77 5.37 -2.77
C CYS A 12 -18.86 4.72 -3.63
N SER A 13 -18.63 3.48 -4.05
CA SER A 13 -19.61 2.67 -4.78
C SER A 13 -20.62 1.99 -3.86
N ASP A 14 -20.25 1.77 -2.61
CA ASP A 14 -21.08 1.20 -1.57
C ASP A 14 -21.83 2.34 -0.84
N LEU A 15 -23.15 2.20 -0.75
CA LEU A 15 -24.05 3.19 -0.15
C LEU A 15 -24.41 2.86 1.31
N ASP A 16 -24.13 1.64 1.76
CA ASP A 16 -24.43 1.16 3.11
C ASP A 16 -23.29 1.48 4.09
N LEU A 17 -22.09 1.81 3.57
CA LEU A 17 -20.96 2.26 4.37
C LEU A 17 -21.20 3.61 5.04
N SER A 18 -20.82 3.69 6.31
CA SER A 18 -20.82 4.95 7.06
C SER A 18 -19.78 5.93 6.49
N ASN A 19 -20.02 7.22 6.69
CA ASN A 19 -19.09 8.27 6.26
C ASN A 19 -17.70 8.12 6.91
N GLU A 20 -17.68 7.69 8.16
CA GLU A 20 -16.49 7.42 8.96
C GLU A 20 -15.68 6.25 8.39
N ASP A 21 -16.36 5.18 7.97
CA ASP A 21 -15.72 4.02 7.35
C ASP A 21 -15.13 4.34 5.98
N ILE A 22 -15.81 5.14 5.16
CA ILE A 22 -15.28 5.62 3.88
C ILE A 22 -13.97 6.38 4.09
N VAL A 23 -13.91 7.25 5.10
CA VAL A 23 -12.69 8.00 5.44
C VAL A 23 -11.60 7.08 5.97
N ARG A 24 -11.94 6.12 6.84
CA ARG A 24 -11.01 5.13 7.39
C ARG A 24 -10.37 4.27 6.30
N ILE A 25 -11.19 3.73 5.40
CA ILE A 25 -10.74 2.92 4.27
C ILE A 25 -9.86 3.76 3.32
N TYR A 26 -10.29 4.99 3.01
CA TYR A 26 -9.48 5.89 2.19
C TYR A 26 -8.13 6.22 2.85
N GLY A 27 -8.07 6.30 4.18
CA GLY A 27 -6.84 6.50 4.94
C GLY A 27 -5.76 5.47 4.65
N LYS A 28 -6.14 4.19 4.43
CA LYS A 28 -5.19 3.10 4.08
C LYS A 28 -4.45 3.36 2.76
N ARG A 29 -4.99 4.19 1.86
CA ARG A 29 -4.34 4.53 0.59
C ARG A 29 -3.02 5.28 0.77
N TRP A 30 -2.85 6.04 1.86
CA TRP A 30 -1.67 6.87 2.10
C TRP A 30 -0.36 6.06 2.08
N ASP A 31 -0.43 4.77 2.43
CA ASP A 31 0.74 3.88 2.45
C ASP A 31 1.45 3.80 1.09
N ILE A 32 0.74 3.93 -0.03
CA ILE A 32 1.38 3.95 -1.35
C ILE A 32 2.25 5.20 -1.56
N GLU A 33 1.89 6.32 -0.95
CA GLU A 33 2.69 7.56 -1.01
C GLU A 33 3.97 7.41 -0.19
N VAL A 34 3.86 6.80 0.98
CA VAL A 34 5.01 6.45 1.83
C VAL A 34 5.92 5.48 1.09
N PHE A 35 5.37 4.42 0.48
CA PHE A 35 6.11 3.50 -0.38
C PHE A 35 6.89 4.25 -1.46
N PHE A 36 6.22 5.08 -2.28
CA PHE A 36 6.86 5.80 -3.37
C PHE A 36 7.91 6.81 -2.88
N LYS A 37 7.69 7.43 -1.73
CA LYS A 37 8.68 8.29 -1.07
C LYS A 37 9.92 7.48 -0.70
N MET A 38 9.75 6.32 -0.07
CA MET A 38 10.85 5.45 0.35
C MET A 38 11.65 4.92 -0.83
N VAL A 39 11.01 4.39 -1.86
CA VAL A 39 11.74 3.83 -3.02
C VAL A 39 12.49 4.91 -3.82
N LYS A 40 11.93 6.12 -3.95
CA LYS A 40 12.59 7.23 -4.65
C LYS A 40 13.76 7.80 -3.87
N GLN A 41 13.59 8.01 -2.56
CA GLN A 41 14.60 8.68 -1.71
C GLN A 41 15.70 7.72 -1.25
N HIS A 42 15.36 6.50 -0.86
CA HIS A 42 16.27 5.59 -0.17
C HIS A 42 16.71 4.39 -1.01
N LEU A 43 15.87 3.92 -1.95
CA LEU A 43 16.19 2.77 -2.80
C LEU A 43 16.54 3.16 -4.24
N LYS A 44 16.82 4.45 -4.47
CA LYS A 44 17.40 5.01 -5.71
C LYS A 44 16.62 4.69 -6.99
N LEU A 45 15.31 4.47 -6.92
CA LEU A 45 14.46 4.10 -8.07
C LEU A 45 14.71 4.98 -9.32
N ALA A 46 14.88 6.29 -9.16
CA ALA A 46 15.06 7.22 -10.28
C ALA A 46 16.53 7.59 -10.58
N LYS A 47 17.48 7.28 -9.68
CA LYS A 47 18.85 7.82 -9.73
C LYS A 47 19.93 6.77 -9.99
N GLU A 48 19.63 5.48 -9.83
CA GLU A 48 20.64 4.43 -9.90
C GLU A 48 21.00 4.02 -11.33
N ILE A 49 20.00 4.00 -12.22
CA ILE A 49 20.14 3.49 -13.57
C ILE A 49 19.59 4.50 -14.58
N GLN A 50 20.33 4.72 -15.67
CA GLN A 50 19.91 5.45 -16.86
C GLN A 50 19.94 4.48 -18.06
N CYS A 51 19.21 3.37 -17.94
CA CYS A 51 19.07 2.40 -19.02
C CYS A 51 18.08 2.92 -20.07
N ARG A 52 18.39 2.69 -21.33
CA ARG A 52 17.50 2.96 -22.47
C ARG A 52 16.71 1.73 -22.93
N ASP A 53 17.05 0.57 -22.37
CA ASP A 53 16.36 -0.68 -22.62
C ASP A 53 15.16 -0.83 -21.66
N TYR A 54 14.01 -1.20 -22.21
CA TYR A 54 12.76 -1.34 -21.47
C TYR A 54 12.83 -2.51 -20.48
N ASP A 55 13.42 -3.63 -20.90
CA ASP A 55 13.51 -4.82 -20.04
C ASP A 55 14.40 -4.55 -18.82
N ALA A 56 15.50 -3.81 -19.02
CA ALA A 56 16.36 -3.36 -17.94
C ALA A 56 15.65 -2.41 -16.95
N LEU A 57 14.77 -1.54 -17.43
CA LEU A 57 13.96 -0.64 -16.59
C LEU A 57 12.93 -1.41 -15.76
N VAL A 58 12.27 -2.40 -16.37
CA VAL A 58 11.35 -3.30 -15.66
C VAL A 58 12.10 -4.07 -14.59
N ALA A 59 13.21 -4.72 -14.94
CA ALA A 59 14.02 -5.49 -13.99
C ALA A 59 14.51 -4.64 -12.82
N HIS A 60 15.03 -3.43 -13.08
CA HIS A 60 15.47 -2.51 -12.03
C HIS A 60 14.32 -2.12 -11.09
N THR A 61 13.17 -1.76 -11.65
CA THR A 61 11.99 -1.40 -10.87
C THR A 61 11.53 -2.56 -9.99
N THR A 62 11.46 -3.77 -10.54
CA THR A 62 11.08 -4.98 -9.79
C THR A 62 12.06 -5.25 -8.64
N ILE A 63 13.38 -5.13 -8.87
CA ILE A 63 14.39 -5.32 -7.82
C ILE A 63 14.24 -4.28 -6.71
N VAL A 64 14.04 -3.01 -7.05
CA VAL A 64 13.84 -1.94 -6.07
C VAL A 64 12.58 -2.20 -5.22
N PHE A 65 11.50 -2.66 -5.85
CA PHE A 65 10.25 -2.96 -5.14
C PHE A 65 10.41 -4.17 -4.22
N MET A 66 11.05 -5.25 -4.68
CA MET A 66 11.37 -6.41 -3.83
C MET A 66 12.22 -6.02 -2.63
N ARG A 67 13.25 -5.18 -2.83
CA ARG A 67 14.08 -4.67 -1.72
C ARG A 67 13.26 -3.91 -0.68
N TYR A 68 12.30 -3.11 -1.11
CA TYR A 68 11.37 -2.45 -0.18
C TYR A 68 10.54 -3.47 0.59
N MET A 69 9.97 -4.47 -0.08
CA MET A 69 9.15 -5.50 0.57
C MET A 69 9.92 -6.23 1.68
N PHE A 70 11.17 -6.61 1.42
CA PHE A 70 12.02 -7.24 2.43
C PHE A 70 12.29 -6.30 3.62
N LEU A 71 12.56 -5.02 3.37
CA LEU A 71 12.81 -4.04 4.43
C LEU A 71 11.55 -3.79 5.27
N ALA A 72 10.39 -3.63 4.63
CA ALA A 72 9.12 -3.45 5.31
C ALA A 72 8.77 -4.66 6.18
N TYR A 73 9.00 -5.87 5.65
CA TYR A 73 8.79 -7.11 6.38
C TYR A 73 9.71 -7.24 7.60
N GLN A 74 11.02 -6.93 7.45
CA GLN A 74 11.95 -6.94 8.58
C GLN A 74 11.53 -5.92 9.65
N ASN A 75 11.20 -4.69 9.25
CA ASN A 75 10.74 -3.67 10.18
C ASN A 75 9.46 -4.10 10.92
N GLN A 76 8.56 -4.82 10.24
CA GLN A 76 7.35 -5.35 10.86
C GLN A 76 7.67 -6.44 11.89
N ILE A 77 8.56 -7.39 11.59
CA ILE A 77 9.02 -8.38 12.56
C ILE A 77 9.69 -7.73 13.78
N GLU A 78 10.46 -6.65 13.58
CA GLU A 78 11.12 -5.95 14.69
C GLU A 78 10.13 -5.15 15.56
N THR A 79 9.01 -4.72 14.98
CA THR A 79 8.00 -3.89 15.67
C THR A 79 6.85 -4.72 16.25
N ASP A 80 6.62 -5.92 15.74
CA ASP A 80 5.46 -6.76 16.02
C ASP A 80 5.93 -8.17 16.40
N ASP A 81 5.63 -8.59 17.63
CA ASP A 81 6.02 -9.90 18.17
C ASP A 81 5.23 -11.08 17.55
N ARG A 82 4.28 -10.80 16.65
CA ARG A 82 3.49 -11.83 15.96
C ARG A 82 4.37 -12.73 15.11
N THR A 83 4.11 -14.04 15.22
CA THR A 83 4.78 -15.03 14.37
C THR A 83 4.42 -14.81 12.89
N PHE A 84 5.26 -15.30 11.98
CA PHE A 84 5.01 -15.19 10.54
C PHE A 84 3.61 -15.68 10.11
N GLY A 85 3.10 -16.74 10.76
CA GLY A 85 1.75 -17.25 10.52
C GLY A 85 0.66 -16.26 10.96
N GLU A 86 0.82 -15.65 12.13
CA GLU A 86 -0.13 -14.64 12.63
C GLU A 86 -0.10 -13.35 11.79
N LEU A 87 1.07 -12.96 11.29
CA LEU A 87 1.21 -11.87 10.32
C LEU A 87 0.46 -12.18 9.01
N PHE A 88 0.59 -13.40 8.49
CA PHE A 88 -0.17 -13.83 7.31
C PHE A 88 -1.68 -13.75 7.54
N TYR A 89 -2.18 -14.27 8.67
CA TYR A 89 -3.61 -14.20 9.00
C TYR A 89 -4.09 -12.76 9.22
N ALA A 90 -3.28 -11.91 9.84
CA ALA A 90 -3.59 -10.48 10.00
C ALA A 90 -3.67 -9.78 8.64
N CYS A 91 -2.73 -10.04 7.72
CA CYS A 91 -2.81 -9.55 6.35
C CYS A 91 -4.06 -10.08 5.63
N CYS A 92 -4.44 -11.35 5.82
CA CYS A 92 -5.68 -11.88 5.24
C CYS A 92 -6.92 -11.16 5.78
N GLN A 93 -6.97 -10.85 7.08
CA GLN A 93 -8.05 -10.07 7.68
C GLN A 93 -8.09 -8.63 7.14
N GLU A 94 -6.93 -8.00 7.00
CA GLU A 94 -6.85 -6.66 6.46
C GLU A 94 -7.18 -6.60 4.96
N VAL A 95 -6.84 -7.65 4.20
CA VAL A 95 -7.26 -7.82 2.82
C VAL A 95 -8.76 -8.10 2.74
N SER A 96 -9.36 -8.84 3.68
CA SER A 96 -10.82 -8.99 3.72
C SER A 96 -11.55 -7.70 4.04
N ASP A 97 -10.95 -6.79 4.83
CA ASP A 97 -11.48 -5.44 5.05
C ASP A 97 -11.40 -4.56 3.78
N ILE A 98 -10.53 -4.90 2.82
CA ILE A 98 -10.31 -4.14 1.58
C ILE A 98 -11.03 -4.81 0.40
N SER A 99 -11.27 -6.13 0.46
CA SER A 99 -11.96 -6.86 -0.59
C SER A 99 -13.37 -6.32 -0.70
N PHE A 100 -13.65 -5.70 -1.86
CA PHE A 100 -15.00 -5.39 -2.29
C PHE A 100 -15.86 -6.65 -2.09
N GLU A 101 -16.91 -6.55 -1.27
CA GLU A 101 -18.00 -7.52 -1.28
C GLU A 101 -18.66 -7.44 -2.67
N VAL A 102 -18.04 -8.08 -3.66
CA VAL A 102 -18.67 -8.36 -4.94
C VAL A 102 -19.44 -9.65 -4.73
N LEU A 103 -20.77 -9.51 -4.67
CA LEU A 103 -21.85 -10.52 -4.71
C LEU A 103 -22.62 -10.73 -3.39
N ASN A 104 -23.67 -9.95 -3.17
CA ASN A 104 -25.04 -10.32 -3.57
C ASN A 104 -25.95 -9.10 -3.70
#